data_AF-A0A9E5R404-F1
#
_entry.id   AF-A0A9E5R404-F1
#
_cell.length_a   1.000
_cell.length_b   1.000
_cell.length_c   1.000
_cell.angle_alpha   90.00
_cell.angle_beta   90.00
_cell.angle_gamma   90.00
#
_symmetry.space_group_name_H-M   'P 1'
#
loop_
_entity.id
_entity.type
_entity.pdbx_description
1 polymer ?
#
loop_
_entity_poly.entity_id
_entity_poly.type
_entity_poly.pdbx_seq_one_letter_code
_entity_poly.pdbx_strand_id
1 'polypeptide(L)'
;MAPHPLPQRLRRVFHCTEADLRYNRRGVLSPRQRRRLQAYRCTYWAGIGGLAGTPVGVLGALWGLNLRRGPDAWLVISLLIIGWGLAWLLLDLTQTARQSLREDLRANQVRVLAGAVRRLPYDPADPTWKVWLNNTEVTVNLPQYLALQDHFACRMFCAPRFGLVLAVEPL
;
A
#
# COMPACT_ATOMS: atom_id res chain seq x y z
N MET A 1 0.97 0.64 -34.45
CA MET A 1 0.45 1.87 -33.81
C MET A 1 1.49 2.36 -32.83
N ALA A 2 1.96 3.60 -32.96
CA ALA A 2 2.89 4.20 -32.01
C ALA A 2 2.15 4.44 -30.68
N PRO A 3 2.76 4.17 -29.51
CA PRO A 3 2.12 4.40 -28.23
C PRO A 3 1.78 5.89 -28.09
N HIS A 4 0.51 6.20 -27.81
CA HIS A 4 0.13 7.57 -27.48
C HIS A 4 0.97 8.04 -26.29
N PRO A 5 1.56 9.25 -26.34
CA PRO A 5 2.36 9.74 -25.24
C PRO A 5 1.47 9.83 -24.00
N LEU A 6 1.87 9.13 -22.94
CA LEU A 6 1.24 9.26 -21.63
C LEU A 6 1.15 10.74 -21.25
N PRO A 7 -0.04 11.23 -20.88
CA PRO A 7 -0.20 12.56 -20.30
C PRO A 7 0.86 12.80 -19.22
N GLN A 8 1.58 13.92 -19.27
CA GLN A 8 2.68 14.21 -18.34
C GLN A 8 2.25 14.10 -16.87
N ARG A 9 0.98 14.40 -16.58
CA ARG A 9 0.36 14.24 -15.27
C ARG A 9 0.39 12.79 -14.78
N LEU A 10 0.03 11.82 -15.64
CA LEU A 10 0.06 10.40 -15.30
C LEU A 10 1.49 9.92 -15.07
N ARG A 11 2.46 10.35 -15.89
CA ARG A 11 3.88 10.00 -15.69
C ARG A 11 4.40 10.45 -14.34
N ARG A 12 4.04 11.66 -13.89
CA ARG A 12 4.46 12.18 -12.58
C ARG A 12 3.82 11.40 -11.43
N VAL A 13 2.51 11.16 -11.52
CA VAL A 13 1.75 10.53 -10.43
C VAL A 13 2.09 9.04 -10.27
N PHE A 14 2.24 8.32 -11.37
CA PHE A 14 2.66 6.91 -11.33
C PHE A 14 4.18 6.74 -11.28
N HIS A 15 4.94 7.84 -11.38
CA HIS A 15 6.41 7.85 -11.49
C HIS A 15 6.95 6.88 -12.56
N CYS A 16 6.22 6.72 -13.67
CA CYS A 16 6.59 5.77 -14.72
C CYS A 16 7.49 6.43 -15.77
N THR A 17 8.56 5.73 -16.15
CA THR A 17 9.41 6.09 -17.29
C THR A 17 9.18 5.13 -18.45
N GLU A 18 9.57 5.53 -19.67
CA GLU A 18 9.48 4.63 -20.83
C GLU A 18 10.31 3.35 -20.64
N ALA A 19 11.44 3.45 -19.91
CA ALA A 19 12.22 2.29 -19.53
C ALA A 19 11.40 1.32 -18.67
N ASP A 20 10.67 1.82 -17.67
CA ASP A 20 9.80 0.99 -16.82
C ASP A 20 8.69 0.31 -17.63
N LEU A 21 8.08 1.03 -18.56
CA LEU A 21 7.03 0.49 -19.43
C LEU A 21 7.57 -0.65 -20.32
N ARG A 22 8.80 -0.56 -20.82
CA ARG A 22 9.40 -1.66 -21.60
C ARG A 22 9.55 -2.95 -20.80
N TYR A 23 9.94 -2.86 -19.52
CA TYR A 23 9.98 -4.02 -18.62
C TYR A 23 8.56 -4.54 -18.36
N ASN A 24 7.63 -3.64 -18.03
CA ASN A 24 6.26 -3.97 -17.70
C ASN A 24 5.49 -4.63 -18.86
N ARG A 25 5.69 -4.18 -20.10
CA ARG A 25 5.12 -4.82 -21.30
C ARG A 25 5.63 -6.25 -21.51
N ARG A 26 6.81 -6.58 -20.97
CA ARG A 26 7.37 -7.95 -20.93
C ARG A 26 6.88 -8.75 -19.71
N GLY A 27 5.97 -8.19 -18.92
CA GLY A 27 5.42 -8.85 -17.73
C GLY A 27 6.36 -8.86 -16.53
N VAL A 28 7.44 -8.06 -16.53
CA VAL A 28 8.45 -8.05 -15.46
C VAL A 28 8.61 -6.69 -14.79
N LEU A 29 8.99 -6.70 -13.51
CA LEU A 29 9.30 -5.47 -12.76
C LEU A 29 10.58 -4.83 -13.28
N SER A 30 10.57 -3.50 -13.39
CA SER A 30 11.81 -2.76 -13.64
C SER A 30 12.74 -2.75 -12.41
N PRO A 31 14.07 -2.60 -12.57
CA PRO A 31 14.98 -2.47 -11.44
C PRO A 31 14.62 -1.31 -10.50
N ARG A 32 14.11 -0.21 -11.04
CA ARG A 32 13.68 0.96 -10.28
C ARG A 32 12.42 0.65 -9.46
N GLN A 33 11.44 0.00 -10.05
CA GLN A 33 10.22 -0.44 -9.36
C GLN A 33 10.55 -1.46 -8.26
N ARG A 34 11.47 -2.39 -8.53
CA ARG A 34 11.95 -3.37 -7.54
C ARG A 34 12.57 -2.69 -6.32
N ARG A 35 13.46 -1.70 -6.54
CA ARG A 35 14.03 -0.88 -5.45
C ARG A 35 12.96 -0.09 -4.71
N ARG A 36 11.96 0.47 -5.40
CA ARG A 36 10.86 1.19 -4.78
C ARG A 36 10.00 0.29 -3.90
N LEU A 37 9.66 -0.92 -4.37
CA LEU A 37 8.96 -1.93 -3.58
C LEU A 37 9.78 -2.37 -2.35
N GLN A 38 11.10 -2.52 -2.50
CA GLN A 38 11.99 -2.78 -1.36
C GLN A 38 12.05 -1.61 -0.36
N ALA A 39 12.04 -0.36 -0.84
CA ALA A 39 12.00 0.82 0.03
C ALA A 39 10.65 0.92 0.76
N TYR A 40 9.53 0.69 0.07
CA TYR A 40 8.20 0.60 0.67
C TYR A 40 8.15 -0.45 1.77
N ARG A 41 8.80 -1.60 1.56
CA ARG A 41 8.99 -2.60 2.60
C ARG A 41 9.63 -1.92 3.83
N CYS A 42 10.81 -1.32 3.70
CA CYS A 42 11.52 -0.71 4.83
C CYS A 42 10.72 0.39 5.55
N THR A 43 10.08 1.31 4.82
CA THR A 43 9.33 2.42 5.43
C THR A 43 8.08 1.93 6.15
N TYR A 44 7.35 0.97 5.55
CA TYR A 44 6.19 0.35 6.19
C TYR A 44 6.60 -0.30 7.52
N TRP A 45 7.72 -1.04 7.54
CA TRP A 45 8.25 -1.68 8.77
C TRP A 45 8.70 -0.69 9.83
N ALA A 46 9.35 0.42 9.44
CA ALA A 46 9.76 1.46 10.39
C ALA A 46 8.54 2.12 11.05
N GLY A 47 7.48 2.38 10.27
CA GLY A 47 6.22 2.93 10.78
C GLY A 47 5.52 2.00 11.77
N ILE A 48 5.47 0.69 11.46
CA ILE A 48 4.88 -0.31 12.35
C ILE A 48 5.69 -0.51 13.62
N GLY A 49 7.02 -0.50 13.54
CA GLY A 49 7.90 -0.54 14.72
C GLY A 49 7.64 0.65 15.65
N GLY A 50 7.44 1.85 15.08
CA GLY A 50 7.04 3.03 15.84
C GLY A 50 5.65 2.91 16.47
N LEU A 51 4.66 2.42 15.72
CA LEU A 51 3.31 2.21 16.23
C LEU A 51 3.25 1.13 17.32
N ALA A 52 4.07 0.08 17.25
CA ALA A 52 4.19 -0.92 18.30
C ALA A 52 4.92 -0.40 19.55
N GLY A 53 5.88 0.52 19.39
CA GLY A 53 6.59 1.17 20.51
C GLY A 53 5.75 2.20 21.26
N THR A 54 4.78 2.83 20.59
CA THR A 54 3.91 3.87 21.18
C THR A 54 3.08 3.36 22.37
N PRO A 55 2.39 2.19 22.31
CA PRO A 55 1.70 1.60 23.45
C PRO A 55 2.65 1.33 24.63
N VAL A 56 3.88 0.84 24.35
CA VAL A 56 4.88 0.56 25.40
C VAL A 56 5.31 1.86 26.09
N GLY A 57 5.55 2.93 25.34
CA GLY A 57 5.86 4.25 25.89
C GLY A 57 4.72 4.84 26.72
N VAL A 58 3.47 4.73 26.25
CA VAL A 58 2.27 5.19 26.96
C VAL A 58 2.05 4.37 28.24
N LEU A 59 2.21 3.05 28.18
CA LEU A 59 2.15 2.17 29.35
C LEU A 59 3.21 2.52 30.39
N GLY A 60 4.45 2.77 29.96
CA GLY A 60 5.53 3.22 30.85
C GLY A 60 5.25 4.56 31.52
N ALA A 61 4.71 5.53 30.78
CA ALA A 61 4.31 6.83 31.31
C ALA A 61 3.14 6.74 32.30
N LEU A 62 2.11 5.95 31.96
CA LEU A 62 0.96 5.71 32.84
C LEU A 62 1.36 4.96 34.11
N TRP A 63 2.26 3.96 34.01
CA TRP A 63 2.82 3.27 35.17
C TRP A 63 3.57 4.25 36.09
N GLY A 64 4.42 5.12 35.53
CA GLY A 64 5.14 6.15 36.30
C GLY A 64 4.21 7.16 36.99
N LEU A 65 3.08 7.49 36.38
CA LEU A 65 2.06 8.37 36.96
C LEU A 65 1.21 7.65 38.03
N ASN A 66 0.87 6.37 37.84
CA ASN A 66 0.03 5.60 38.75
C ASN A 66 0.77 5.17 40.04
N LEU A 67 2.08 4.96 39.95
CA LEU A 67 2.95 4.75 41.12
C LEU A 67 2.87 5.90 42.15
N ARG A 68 2.49 7.11 41.73
CA ARG A 68 2.33 8.27 42.62
C ARG A 68 0.96 8.36 43.31
N ARG A 69 -0.06 7.64 42.84
CA ARG A 69 -1.45 7.71 43.36
C ARG A 69 -1.96 6.42 43.99
N GLY A 70 -1.20 5.33 43.90
CA GLY A 70 -1.61 3.98 44.29
C GLY A 70 -2.13 3.23 43.06
N PRO A 71 -1.46 2.15 42.62
CA PRO A 71 -1.77 1.52 41.35
C PRO A 71 -3.10 0.78 41.42
N ASP A 72 -4.08 1.25 40.65
CA ASP A 72 -5.29 0.48 40.38
C ASP A 72 -4.91 -0.66 39.41
N ALA A 73 -4.54 -1.81 39.99
CA ALA A 73 -3.90 -2.92 39.29
C ALA A 73 -4.72 -3.43 38.10
N TRP A 74 -6.05 -3.36 38.19
CA TRP A 74 -6.97 -3.75 37.12
C TRP A 74 -6.84 -2.89 35.87
N LEU A 75 -6.58 -1.59 36.03
CA LEU A 75 -6.44 -0.66 34.90
C LEU A 75 -5.13 -0.92 34.16
N VAL A 76 -4.07 -1.23 34.91
CA VAL A 76 -2.76 -1.60 34.35
C VAL A 76 -2.83 -2.93 33.59
N ILE A 77 -3.48 -3.95 34.17
CA ILE A 77 -3.67 -5.26 33.51
C ILE A 77 -4.48 -5.10 32.22
N SER A 78 -5.57 -4.32 32.26
CA SER A 78 -6.41 -4.08 31.08
C SER A 78 -5.64 -3.40 29.94
N LEU A 79 -4.82 -2.39 30.24
CA LEU A 79 -4.01 -1.70 29.23
C LEU A 79 -2.93 -2.61 28.64
N LEU A 80 -2.32 -3.49 29.45
CA LEU A 80 -1.34 -4.47 28.96
C LEU A 80 -1.98 -5.47 27.99
N ILE A 81 -3.17 -5.99 28.32
CA ILE A 81 -3.91 -6.93 27.46
C ILE A 81 -4.30 -6.26 26.13
N ILE A 82 -4.83 -5.01 26.17
CA ILE A 82 -5.19 -4.26 24.97
C ILE A 82 -3.96 -3.96 24.12
N GLY A 83 -2.86 -3.50 24.74
CA GLY A 83 -1.61 -3.23 24.05
C GLY A 83 -1.01 -4.47 23.40
N TRP A 84 -1.05 -5.61 24.10
CA TRP A 84 -0.57 -6.90 23.59
C TRP A 84 -1.44 -7.41 22.43
N GLY A 85 -2.77 -7.33 22.56
CA GLY A 85 -3.71 -7.70 21.50
C GLY A 85 -3.53 -6.83 20.24
N LEU A 86 -3.36 -5.52 20.42
CA LEU A 86 -3.08 -4.60 19.32
C LEU A 86 -1.72 -4.92 18.65
N ALA A 87 -0.69 -5.23 19.44
CA ALA A 87 0.62 -5.62 18.91
C ALA A 87 0.52 -6.91 18.08
N TRP A 88 -0.23 -7.92 18.54
CA TRP A 88 -0.47 -9.15 17.78
C TRP A 88 -1.24 -8.91 16.49
N LEU A 89 -2.28 -8.09 16.53
CA LEU A 89 -3.07 -7.75 15.35
C LEU A 89 -2.23 -6.97 14.32
N LEU A 90 -1.39 -6.05 14.78
CA LEU A 90 -0.41 -5.38 13.92
C LEU A 90 0.63 -6.36 13.38
N LEU A 91 1.12 -7.33 14.16
CA LEU A 91 2.06 -8.33 13.68
C LEU A 91 1.44 -9.23 12.59
N ASP A 92 0.20 -9.65 12.75
CA ASP A 92 -0.48 -10.56 11.80
C ASP A 92 -0.78 -9.88 10.44
N LEU A 93 -1.38 -8.69 10.48
CA LEU A 93 -1.62 -7.88 9.28
C LEU A 93 -0.33 -7.61 8.50
N THR A 94 0.75 -7.42 9.23
CA THR A 94 2.03 -7.08 8.63
C THR A 94 2.74 -8.30 8.08
N GLN A 95 2.68 -9.44 8.76
CA GLN A 95 3.18 -10.71 8.22
C GLN A 95 2.54 -11.06 6.87
N THR A 96 1.23 -10.89 6.76
CA THR A 96 0.49 -11.14 5.51
C THR A 96 0.99 -10.22 4.39
N ALA A 97 1.05 -8.90 4.64
CA ALA A 97 1.60 -7.95 3.68
C ALA A 97 3.07 -8.25 3.30
N ARG A 98 3.86 -8.76 4.25
CA ARG A 98 5.27 -9.15 4.03
C ARG A 98 5.41 -10.29 3.06
N GLN A 99 4.57 -11.32 3.22
CA GLN A 99 4.61 -12.51 2.37
C GLN A 99 4.25 -12.13 0.94
N SER A 100 3.15 -11.42 0.74
CA SER A 100 2.71 -10.93 -0.58
C SER A 100 3.80 -10.13 -1.29
N LEU A 101 4.41 -9.17 -0.59
CA LEU A 101 5.44 -8.31 -1.17
C LEU A 101 6.76 -9.06 -1.45
N ARG A 102 7.13 -10.04 -0.60
CA ARG A 102 8.28 -10.92 -0.85
C ARG A 102 8.06 -11.81 -2.06
N GLU A 103 6.87 -12.35 -2.21
CA GLU A 103 6.51 -13.21 -3.33
C GLU A 103 6.47 -12.43 -4.63
N ASP A 104 5.90 -11.23 -4.64
CA ASP A 104 5.94 -10.35 -5.82
C ASP A 104 7.39 -9.99 -6.23
N LEU A 105 8.25 -9.69 -5.25
CA LEU A 105 9.67 -9.42 -5.49
C LEU A 105 10.48 -10.64 -5.95
N ARG A 106 10.05 -11.85 -5.57
CA ARG A 106 10.66 -13.13 -5.98
C ARG A 106 10.19 -13.54 -7.37
N ALA A 107 8.88 -13.44 -7.62
CA ALA A 107 8.28 -13.71 -8.92
C ALA A 107 8.78 -12.74 -9.98
N ASN A 108 9.09 -11.49 -9.59
CA ASN A 108 9.55 -10.43 -10.47
C ASN A 108 8.56 -10.14 -11.62
N GLN A 109 7.28 -10.43 -11.40
CA GLN A 109 6.22 -10.32 -12.38
C GLN A 109 5.31 -9.14 -12.09
N VAL A 110 4.68 -8.62 -13.15
CA VAL A 110 3.59 -7.65 -13.05
C VAL A 110 2.29 -8.26 -13.56
N ARG A 111 1.20 -7.99 -12.85
CA ARG A 111 -0.15 -8.27 -13.34
C ARG A 111 -0.55 -7.15 -14.28
N VAL A 112 -0.95 -7.50 -15.50
CA VAL A 112 -1.45 -6.54 -16.48
C VAL A 112 -2.97 -6.60 -16.49
N LEU A 113 -3.61 -5.46 -16.23
CA LEU A 113 -5.04 -5.29 -16.37
C LEU A 113 -5.28 -4.25 -17.47
N ALA A 114 -6.16 -4.53 -18.42
CA ALA A 114 -6.45 -3.64 -19.53
C ALA A 114 -7.95 -3.37 -19.60
N GLY A 115 -8.35 -2.12 -19.71
CA GLY A 115 -9.75 -1.75 -19.85
C GLY A 115 -9.99 -0.25 -19.75
N ALA A 116 -11.26 0.13 -19.73
CA ALA A 116 -11.68 1.49 -19.41
C ALA A 116 -11.78 1.66 -17.90
N VAL A 117 -11.21 2.76 -17.39
CA VAL A 117 -11.30 3.11 -15.97
C VAL A 117 -12.70 3.58 -15.64
N ARG A 118 -13.24 3.11 -14.50
CA ARG A 118 -14.40 3.68 -13.85
C ARG A 118 -14.07 3.95 -12.39
N ARG A 119 -14.12 5.19 -11.96
CA ARG A 119 -13.88 5.54 -10.57
C ARG A 119 -15.03 5.07 -9.69
N LEU A 120 -14.70 4.48 -8.55
CA LEU A 120 -15.69 4.14 -7.54
C LEU A 120 -15.87 5.33 -6.59
N PRO A 121 -17.10 5.61 -6.13
CA PRO A 121 -17.33 6.62 -5.12
C PRO A 121 -16.57 6.27 -3.84
N TYR A 122 -16.11 7.31 -3.13
CA TYR A 122 -15.43 7.14 -1.86
C TYR A 122 -16.41 6.61 -0.81
N ASP A 123 -16.03 5.54 -0.13
CA ASP A 123 -16.79 4.94 0.96
C ASP A 123 -16.13 5.31 2.30
N PRO A 124 -16.81 6.00 3.23
CA PRO A 124 -16.24 6.29 4.55
C PRO A 124 -16.00 5.03 5.39
N ALA A 125 -16.65 3.91 5.10
CA ALA A 125 -16.40 2.63 5.77
C ALA A 125 -15.14 1.93 5.25
N ASP A 126 -14.71 2.23 4.02
CA ASP A 126 -13.47 1.74 3.41
C ASP A 126 -12.66 2.93 2.88
N PRO A 127 -11.74 3.49 3.69
CA PRO A 127 -11.00 4.72 3.38
C PRO A 127 -9.90 4.51 2.32
N THR A 128 -10.18 3.68 1.31
CA THR A 128 -9.30 3.42 0.18
C THR A 128 -9.91 3.96 -1.12
N TRP A 129 -9.06 4.50 -1.98
CA TRP A 129 -9.49 5.01 -3.28
C TRP A 129 -9.47 3.88 -4.29
N LYS A 130 -10.60 3.61 -4.92
CA LYS A 130 -10.76 2.43 -5.78
C LYS A 130 -11.21 2.82 -7.17
N VAL A 131 -10.73 2.06 -8.14
CA VAL A 131 -11.14 2.17 -9.54
C VAL A 131 -11.48 0.78 -10.07
N TRP A 132 -12.52 0.70 -10.89
CA TRP A 132 -12.83 -0.47 -11.69
C TRP A 132 -12.06 -0.41 -13.01
N LEU A 133 -11.41 -1.52 -13.34
CA LEU A 133 -10.79 -1.74 -14.64
C LEU A 133 -11.15 -3.15 -15.10
N ASN A 134 -11.95 -3.26 -16.17
CA ASN A 134 -12.38 -4.55 -16.74
C ASN A 134 -12.94 -5.54 -15.68
N ASN A 135 -13.98 -5.12 -14.96
CA ASN A 135 -14.62 -5.87 -13.86
C ASN A 135 -13.70 -6.27 -12.71
N THR A 136 -12.50 -5.67 -12.62
CA THR A 136 -11.58 -5.86 -11.52
C THR A 136 -11.48 -4.58 -10.71
N GLU A 137 -11.68 -4.69 -9.40
CA GLU A 137 -11.44 -3.59 -8.48
C GLU A 137 -9.94 -3.44 -8.21
N VAL A 138 -9.44 -2.21 -8.33
CA VAL A 138 -8.04 -1.87 -8.13
C VAL A 138 -7.95 -0.71 -7.13
N THR A 139 -7.23 -0.93 -6.04
CA THR A 139 -6.93 0.11 -5.07
C THR A 139 -5.78 0.98 -5.58
N VAL A 140 -5.99 2.30 -5.51
CA VAL A 140 -5.04 3.33 -5.90
C VAL A 140 -4.88 4.33 -4.75
N ASN A 141 -3.82 5.13 -4.78
CA ASN A 141 -3.73 6.26 -3.84
C ASN A 141 -4.52 7.47 -4.36
N LEU A 142 -4.80 8.45 -3.48
CA LEU A 142 -5.57 9.64 -3.85
C LEU A 142 -4.97 10.40 -5.06
N PRO A 143 -3.66 10.67 -5.15
CA PRO A 143 -3.09 11.31 -6.33
C PRO A 143 -3.35 10.55 -7.63
N GLN A 144 -3.25 9.21 -7.61
CA GLN A 144 -3.55 8.33 -8.75
C GLN A 144 -5.03 8.37 -9.10
N TYR A 145 -5.91 8.28 -8.11
CA TYR A 145 -7.36 8.37 -8.29
C TYR A 145 -7.79 9.68 -8.96
N LEU A 146 -7.21 10.80 -8.54
CA LEU A 146 -7.49 12.13 -9.12
C LEU A 146 -6.88 12.33 -10.52
N ALA A 147 -5.85 11.56 -10.86
CA ALA A 147 -5.19 11.63 -12.17
C ALA A 147 -5.89 10.75 -13.22
N LEU A 148 -6.57 9.69 -12.79
CA LEU A 148 -7.35 8.81 -13.65
C LEU A 148 -8.72 9.44 -13.95
N GLN A 149 -9.07 9.53 -15.22
CA GLN A 149 -10.38 10.02 -15.68
C GLN A 149 -11.31 8.84 -15.90
N ASP A 150 -12.63 9.06 -15.72
CA ASP A 150 -13.63 8.06 -16.10
C ASP A 150 -13.57 7.80 -17.61
N HIS A 151 -13.80 6.55 -17.98
CA HIS A 151 -13.71 6.02 -19.35
C HIS A 151 -12.32 6.11 -19.99
N PHE A 152 -11.27 6.45 -19.23
CA PHE A 152 -9.91 6.43 -19.74
C PHE A 152 -9.48 4.97 -20.03
N ALA A 153 -9.24 4.66 -21.29
CA ALA A 153 -8.78 3.35 -21.73
C ALA A 153 -7.28 3.20 -21.46
N CYS A 154 -6.91 2.27 -20.58
CA CYS A 154 -5.51 2.07 -20.21
C CYS A 154 -5.18 0.63 -19.82
N ARG A 155 -3.88 0.34 -19.86
CA ARG A 155 -3.24 -0.82 -19.24
C ARG A 155 -2.64 -0.39 -17.91
N MET A 156 -3.07 -1.02 -16.84
CA MET A 156 -2.47 -0.90 -15.51
C MET A 156 -1.54 -2.08 -15.26
N PHE A 157 -0.34 -1.76 -14.79
CA PHE A 157 0.66 -2.74 -14.37
C PHE A 157 0.72 -2.73 -12.86
N CYS A 158 0.31 -3.83 -12.23
CA CYS A 158 0.18 -3.95 -10.78
C CYS A 158 1.12 -5.02 -10.21
N ALA A 159 1.50 -4.86 -8.96
CA ALA A 159 2.09 -5.95 -8.18
C ALA A 159 1.01 -7.02 -7.94
N PRO A 160 1.22 -8.29 -8.35
CA PRO A 160 0.15 -9.28 -8.44
C PRO A 160 -0.52 -9.61 -7.11
N ARG A 161 0.25 -9.80 -6.04
CA ARG A 161 -0.28 -10.14 -4.71
C ARG A 161 -0.49 -8.91 -3.83
N PHE A 162 0.38 -7.92 -3.94
CA PHE A 162 0.30 -6.70 -3.14
C PHE A 162 -0.73 -5.69 -3.70
N GLY A 163 -1.18 -5.85 -4.95
CA GLY A 163 -2.24 -5.05 -5.55
C GLY A 163 -1.86 -3.60 -5.91
N LEU A 164 -0.63 -3.18 -5.59
CA LEU A 164 -0.15 -1.81 -5.84
C LEU A 164 -0.01 -1.53 -7.34
N VAL A 165 -0.59 -0.44 -7.81
CA VAL A 165 -0.41 0.03 -9.19
C VAL A 165 0.97 0.67 -9.36
N LEU A 166 1.78 0.08 -10.24
CA LEU A 166 3.18 0.44 -10.48
C LEU A 166 3.34 1.40 -11.67
N ALA A 167 2.53 1.21 -12.71
CA ALA A 167 2.52 2.07 -13.90
C ALA A 167 1.17 1.96 -14.62
N VAL A 168 0.90 2.95 -15.46
CA VAL A 168 -0.27 3.00 -16.35
C VAL A 168 0.20 3.39 -17.74
N GLU A 169 -0.42 2.84 -18.76
CA GLU A 169 -0.17 3.15 -20.17
C GLU A 169 -1.52 3.29 -20.91
N PRO A 170 -1.74 4.31 -21.76
CA PRO A 170 -2.96 4.42 -22.57
C PRO A 170 -3.07 3.23 -23.54
N LEU A 171 -4.29 2.79 -23.79
CA LEU A 171 -4.60 1.77 -24.80
C LEU A 171 -4.63 2.34 -26.22
#